data_AF-A0A0S2DN64-F1
#
_entry.id   AF-A0A0S2DN64-F1
#
_cell.length_a   1.000
_cell.length_b   1.000
_cell.length_c   1.000
_cell.angle_alpha   90.00
_cell.angle_beta   90.00
_cell.angle_gamma   90.00
#
_symmetry.space_group_name_H-M   'P 1'
#
loop_
_entity.id
_entity.type
_entity.pdbx_description
1 polymer ?
#
loop_
_entity_poly.entity_id
_entity_poly.type
_entity_poly.pdbx_seq_one_letter_code
_entity_poly.pdbx_strand_id
1 'polypeptide(L)'
;MGCDIDLYAERRDNEGLYRPLSTSGLLSHRNYWRFSFLAGIRNSFNVVPISEPRGLPVDVSREIAAECERQEGDAVAQSWLSLEELLAFDYDAPLRFREGGRGDNCAEATYREFLDADFVSELRELQALGAERIVFWFDG
;
A
#
# COMPACT_ATOMS: atom_id res chain seq x y z
N MET A 1 -19.01 -6.67 -7.59
CA MET A 1 -17.62 -7.13 -7.65
C MET A 1 -16.84 -6.26 -6.68
N GLY A 2 -16.19 -6.87 -5.71
CA GLY A 2 -15.47 -6.13 -4.67
C GLY A 2 -14.00 -6.04 -5.06
N CYS A 3 -13.43 -4.85 -4.99
CA CYS A 3 -12.01 -4.62 -5.22
C CYS A 3 -11.26 -5.02 -3.94
N ASP A 4 -10.41 -6.05 -4.02
CA ASP A 4 -9.49 -6.45 -2.96
C ASP A 4 -8.09 -5.89 -3.23
N ILE A 5 -7.23 -5.97 -2.21
CA ILE A 5 -5.81 -5.61 -2.31
C ILE A 5 -4.99 -6.87 -2.15
N ASP A 6 -4.09 -7.10 -3.10
CA ASP A 6 -3.00 -8.05 -2.95
C ASP A 6 -1.78 -7.29 -2.48
N LEU A 7 -1.26 -7.64 -1.30
CA LEU A 7 -0.13 -6.97 -0.69
C LEU A 7 0.86 -7.99 -0.15
N TYR A 8 2.11 -7.81 -0.53
CA TYR A 8 3.22 -8.68 -0.16
C TYR A 8 4.33 -7.84 0.45
N ALA A 9 4.90 -8.28 1.55
CA ALA A 9 6.12 -7.69 2.08
C ALA A 9 7.34 -8.44 1.53
N GLU A 10 8.42 -7.71 1.28
CA GLU A 10 9.69 -8.30 0.86
C GLU A 10 10.85 -7.86 1.74
N ARG A 11 11.84 -8.73 1.86
CA ARG A 11 13.17 -8.42 2.41
C ARG A 11 14.25 -8.95 1.51
N ARG A 12 15.45 -8.37 1.58
CA ARG A 12 16.61 -8.93 0.90
C ARG A 12 17.16 -10.13 1.66
N ASP A 13 17.55 -11.16 0.92
CA ASP A 13 18.33 -12.27 1.44
C ASP A 13 19.83 -11.92 1.53
N ASN A 14 20.65 -12.88 1.96
CA ASN A 14 22.10 -12.69 2.10
C ASN A 14 22.81 -12.41 0.76
N GLU A 15 22.16 -12.68 -0.38
CA GLU A 15 22.66 -12.40 -1.73
C GLU A 15 22.18 -11.03 -2.25
N GLY A 16 21.37 -10.31 -1.45
CA GLY A 16 20.81 -9.01 -1.79
C GLY A 16 19.56 -9.08 -2.66
N LEU A 17 19.00 -10.28 -2.88
CA LEU A 17 17.80 -10.47 -3.69
C LEU A 17 16.54 -10.38 -2.83
N TYR A 18 15.50 -9.71 -3.34
CA TYR A 18 14.23 -9.66 -2.63
C TYR A 18 13.54 -11.03 -2.60
N ARG A 19 13.02 -11.36 -1.43
CA ARG A 19 12.24 -12.56 -1.14
C ARG A 19 10.95 -12.18 -0.43
N PRO A 20 9.84 -12.85 -0.74
CA PRO A 20 8.58 -12.62 -0.04
C PRO A 20 8.70 -12.99 1.43
N LEU A 21 8.05 -12.21 2.28
CA LEU A 21 7.87 -12.47 3.69
C LEU A 21 6.44 -12.95 3.96
N SER A 22 6.30 -13.95 4.83
CA SER A 22 5.00 -14.31 5.36
C SER A 22 4.60 -13.32 6.44
N THR A 23 3.51 -12.59 6.21
CA THR A 23 3.06 -11.48 7.06
C THR A 23 1.74 -11.76 7.78
N SER A 24 1.22 -12.99 7.73
CA SER A 24 -0.04 -13.37 8.40
C SER A 24 -1.24 -12.44 8.10
N GLY A 25 -1.28 -11.82 6.92
CA GLY A 25 -2.39 -10.95 6.50
C GLY A 25 -2.30 -9.48 6.97
N LEU A 26 -1.14 -9.05 7.48
CA LEU A 26 -0.89 -7.62 7.74
C LEU A 26 -1.08 -6.82 6.45
N LEU A 27 -1.77 -5.68 6.58
CA LEU A 27 -2.14 -4.75 5.52
C LEU A 27 -3.03 -5.31 4.39
N SER A 28 -3.41 -6.59 4.42
CA SER A 28 -4.09 -7.23 3.28
C SER A 28 -5.62 -7.20 3.35
N HIS A 29 -6.21 -6.63 4.41
CA HIS A 29 -7.66 -6.55 4.50
C HIS A 29 -8.21 -5.39 3.66
N ARG A 30 -9.40 -5.57 3.12
CA ARG A 30 -10.06 -4.56 2.30
C ARG A 30 -10.36 -3.30 3.12
N ASN A 31 -9.73 -2.19 2.74
CA ASN A 31 -9.96 -0.89 3.35
C ASN A 31 -9.77 0.23 2.32
N TYR A 32 -10.87 0.82 1.86
CA TYR A 32 -10.83 1.86 0.82
C TYR A 32 -10.10 3.14 1.23
N TRP A 33 -9.97 3.41 2.54
CA TRP A 33 -9.15 4.52 3.03
C TRP A 33 -7.68 4.26 2.74
N ARG A 34 -7.19 3.05 3.06
CA ARG A 34 -5.83 2.61 2.71
C ARG A 34 -5.61 2.62 1.19
N PHE A 35 -6.59 2.20 0.40
CA PHE A 35 -6.45 2.14 -1.06
C PHE A 35 -6.30 3.54 -1.66
N SER A 36 -7.10 4.48 -1.15
CA SER A 36 -7.05 5.90 -1.53
C SER A 36 -5.71 6.52 -1.18
N PHE A 37 -5.18 6.22 0.01
CA PHE A 37 -3.89 6.70 0.46
C PHE A 37 -2.71 6.08 -0.31
N LEU A 38 -2.72 4.76 -0.55
CA LEU A 38 -1.59 4.03 -1.12
C LEU A 38 -1.41 4.29 -2.62
N ALA A 39 -2.50 4.36 -3.38
CA ALA A 39 -2.45 4.44 -4.85
C ALA A 39 -3.58 5.30 -5.47
N GLY A 40 -4.44 5.92 -4.66
CA GLY A 40 -5.55 6.73 -5.18
C GLY A 40 -6.68 5.91 -5.81
N ILE A 41 -6.74 4.61 -5.50
CA ILE A 41 -7.77 3.70 -6.02
C ILE A 41 -9.02 3.75 -5.14
N ARG A 42 -10.20 3.75 -5.79
CA ARG A 42 -11.51 3.91 -5.13
C ARG A 42 -11.57 5.15 -4.22
N ASN A 43 -10.89 6.22 -4.63
CA ASN A 43 -10.68 7.42 -3.87
C ASN A 43 -11.84 8.41 -3.95
N SER A 44 -12.98 8.05 -3.35
CA SER A 44 -14.14 8.95 -3.20
C SER A 44 -13.89 10.10 -2.20
N PHE A 45 -12.79 10.03 -1.44
CA PHE A 45 -12.34 11.05 -0.49
C PHE A 45 -11.55 12.19 -1.16
N ASN A 46 -11.13 11.98 -2.41
CA ASN A 46 -10.29 12.87 -3.20
C ASN A 46 -8.92 13.21 -2.55
N VAL A 47 -8.40 12.31 -1.71
CA VAL A 47 -7.11 12.49 -1.01
C VAL A 47 -5.95 12.33 -2.00
N VAL A 48 -4.87 13.08 -1.83
CA VAL A 48 -3.64 12.87 -2.59
C VAL A 48 -2.96 11.59 -2.08
N PRO A 49 -2.72 10.58 -2.93
CA PRO A 49 -2.03 9.37 -2.49
C PRO A 49 -0.58 9.68 -2.11
N ILE A 50 0.02 8.83 -1.27
CA ILE A 50 1.44 8.95 -0.90
C ILE A 50 2.35 8.89 -2.14
N SER A 51 1.96 8.10 -3.14
CA SER A 51 2.59 8.02 -4.45
C SER A 51 1.56 7.66 -5.51
N GLU A 52 1.75 8.13 -6.74
CA GLU A 52 1.09 7.52 -7.89
C GLU A 52 1.65 6.10 -8.11
N PRO A 53 0.89 5.16 -8.72
CA PRO A 53 1.34 3.79 -8.95
C PRO A 53 2.67 3.73 -9.72
N ARG A 54 3.65 3.02 -9.16
CA ARG A 54 5.02 2.96 -9.69
C ARG A 54 5.25 1.78 -10.66
N GLY A 55 4.24 0.93 -10.85
CA GLY A 55 4.41 -0.39 -11.44
C GLY A 55 5.05 -1.37 -10.44
N LEU A 56 5.28 -2.60 -10.89
CA LEU A 56 6.09 -3.55 -10.13
C LEU A 56 7.56 -3.08 -10.08
N PRO A 57 8.27 -3.28 -8.96
CA PRO A 57 9.69 -3.01 -8.90
C PRO A 57 10.45 -3.95 -9.85
N VAL A 58 11.50 -3.44 -10.50
CA VAL A 58 12.29 -4.20 -11.49
C VAL A 58 13.00 -5.42 -10.88
N ASP A 59 13.23 -5.37 -9.58
CA ASP A 59 13.87 -6.37 -8.75
C ASP A 59 12.87 -7.04 -7.79
N VAL A 60 11.58 -7.05 -8.16
CA VAL A 60 10.55 -7.85 -7.46
C VAL A 60 10.97 -9.32 -7.42
N SER A 61 10.65 -10.01 -6.31
CA SER A 61 10.85 -11.45 -6.22
C SER A 61 10.08 -12.19 -7.30
N ARG A 62 10.63 -13.33 -7.74
CA ARG A 62 10.04 -14.13 -8.82
C ARG A 62 8.66 -14.66 -8.44
N GLU A 63 8.49 -14.97 -7.17
CA GLU A 63 7.26 -15.45 -6.57
C GLU A 63 6.14 -14.41 -6.74
N ILE A 64 6.37 -13.16 -6.32
CA ILE A 64 5.38 -12.08 -6.42
C ILE A 64 5.14 -11.67 -7.88
N ALA A 65 6.18 -11.64 -8.72
CA ALA A 65 6.01 -11.41 -10.15
C ALA A 65 5.06 -12.45 -10.77
N ALA A 66 5.25 -13.72 -10.45
CA ALA A 66 4.41 -14.80 -10.96
C ALA A 66 2.97 -14.73 -10.44
N GLU A 67 2.73 -14.26 -9.21
CA GLU A 67 1.36 -14.00 -8.72
C GLU A 67 0.68 -12.88 -9.53
N CYS A 68 1.38 -11.77 -9.77
CA CYS A 68 0.83 -10.67 -10.57
C CYS A 68 0.53 -11.10 -12.02
N GLU A 69 1.41 -11.90 -12.64
CA GLU A 69 1.21 -12.41 -14.00
C GLU A 69 -0.02 -13.33 -14.10
N ARG A 70 -0.29 -14.13 -13.06
CA ARG A 70 -1.45 -15.05 -13.03
C ARG A 70 -2.80 -14.35 -13.01
N GLN A 71 -2.84 -13.07 -12.64
CA GLN A 71 -4.07 -12.30 -12.67
C GLN A 71 -4.43 -11.79 -14.07
N GLU A 72 -3.68 -12.16 -15.11
CA GLU A 72 -4.00 -11.93 -16.54
C GLU A 72 -4.39 -10.48 -16.93
N GLY A 73 -4.02 -9.49 -16.11
CA GLY A 73 -4.34 -8.07 -16.34
C GLY A 73 -5.45 -7.49 -15.45
N ASP A 74 -6.05 -8.30 -14.56
CA ASP A 74 -6.99 -7.83 -13.54
C ASP A 74 -6.27 -7.10 -12.38
N ALA A 75 -4.97 -7.35 -12.21
CA ALA A 75 -4.11 -6.56 -11.35
C ALA A 75 -4.03 -5.13 -11.89
N VAL A 76 -4.55 -4.16 -11.14
CA VAL A 76 -4.48 -2.74 -11.47
C VAL A 76 -3.68 -1.95 -10.45
N ALA A 77 -3.09 -0.84 -10.90
CA ALA A 77 -2.32 0.09 -10.07
C ALA A 77 -1.20 -0.60 -9.26
N GLN A 78 -0.46 -1.49 -9.91
CA GLN A 78 0.74 -2.09 -9.32
C GLN A 78 1.66 -0.99 -8.81
N SER A 79 2.13 -1.17 -7.58
CA SER A 79 3.04 -0.24 -6.96
C SER A 79 3.85 -0.92 -5.88
N TRP A 80 4.81 -0.19 -5.35
CA TRP A 80 5.61 -0.60 -4.22
C TRP A 80 5.99 0.61 -3.40
N LEU A 81 6.10 0.42 -2.09
CA LEU A 81 6.57 1.44 -1.16
C LEU A 81 7.58 0.82 -0.19
N SER A 82 8.68 1.51 0.09
CA SER A 82 9.61 1.10 1.13
C SER A 82 8.98 1.24 2.51
N LEU A 83 9.38 0.38 3.45
CA LEU A 83 8.97 0.54 4.85
C LEU A 83 9.53 1.82 5.45
N GLU A 84 10.71 2.25 4.99
CA GLU A 84 11.31 3.53 5.39
C GLU A 84 10.45 4.73 4.98
N GLU A 85 9.97 4.79 3.74
CA GLU A 85 9.15 5.94 3.30
C GLU A 85 7.79 5.97 3.98
N LEU A 86 7.20 4.80 4.25
CA LEU A 86 5.95 4.67 4.99
C LEU A 86 6.14 5.11 6.45
N LEU A 87 7.18 4.64 7.13
CA LEU A 87 7.42 4.97 8.54
C LEU A 87 7.90 6.41 8.75
N ALA A 88 8.53 7.02 7.75
CA ALA A 88 8.94 8.42 7.78
C ALA A 88 7.80 9.40 7.46
N PHE A 89 6.65 8.91 6.98
CA PHE A 89 5.50 9.74 6.65
C PHE A 89 4.90 10.40 7.90
N ASP A 90 4.61 11.70 7.83
CA ASP A 90 3.97 12.44 8.92
C ASP A 90 2.45 12.19 8.93
N TYR A 91 2.02 11.20 9.71
CA TYR A 91 0.60 10.85 9.84
C TYR A 91 -0.23 11.89 10.59
N ASP A 92 0.40 12.76 11.37
CA ASP A 92 -0.29 13.83 12.09
C ASP A 92 -0.49 15.08 11.21
N ALA A 93 0.08 15.09 9.99
CA ALA A 93 -0.15 16.14 9.01
C ALA A 93 -1.61 16.19 8.53
N PRO A 94 -2.11 17.37 8.14
CA PRO A 94 -3.42 17.52 7.51
C PRO A 94 -3.51 16.75 6.20
N LEU A 95 -4.69 16.17 5.93
CA LEU A 95 -4.99 15.55 4.63
C LEU A 95 -4.82 16.55 3.49
N ARG A 96 -4.15 16.10 2.44
CA ARG A 96 -4.08 16.83 1.17
C ARG A 96 -5.10 16.26 0.21
N PHE A 97 -5.70 17.14 -0.58
CA PHE A 97 -6.71 16.78 -1.56
C PHE A 97 -6.27 17.16 -2.96
N ARG A 98 -6.72 16.38 -3.95
CA ARG A 98 -6.52 16.68 -5.37
C ARG A 98 -7.38 17.90 -5.76
N GLU A 99 -7.28 18.31 -7.03
CA GLU A 99 -8.18 19.33 -7.58
C GLU A 99 -9.65 18.96 -7.32
N GLY A 100 -10.48 19.96 -7.02
CA GLY A 100 -11.85 19.75 -6.53
C GLY A 100 -11.97 19.70 -5.01
N GLY A 101 -10.86 19.60 -4.27
CA GLY A 101 -10.84 19.71 -2.81
C GLY A 101 -11.33 18.45 -2.10
N ARG A 102 -11.70 18.59 -0.82
CA ARG A 102 -12.13 17.47 0.03
C ARG A 102 -13.39 16.81 -0.52
N GLY A 103 -13.38 15.49 -0.67
CA GLY A 103 -14.58 14.72 -1.05
C GLY A 103 -15.61 14.71 0.08
N ASP A 104 -16.90 14.69 -0.27
CA ASP A 104 -18.02 14.78 0.67
C ASP A 104 -18.03 13.67 1.75
N ASN A 105 -17.40 12.53 1.47
CA ASN A 105 -17.30 11.40 2.37
C ASN A 105 -16.07 11.42 3.29
N CYS A 106 -15.26 12.49 3.27
CA CYS A 106 -14.05 12.62 4.09
C CYS A 106 -14.27 13.60 5.25
N ALA A 107 -14.48 13.06 6.45
CA ALA A 107 -14.67 13.86 7.66
C ALA A 107 -13.34 14.13 8.39
N GLU A 108 -12.34 13.31 8.13
CA GLU A 108 -11.08 13.26 8.86
C GLU A 108 -10.19 14.47 8.57
N ALA A 109 -9.44 14.94 9.55
CA ALA A 109 -8.57 16.11 9.43
C ALA A 109 -7.14 15.70 9.04
N THR A 110 -6.64 14.59 9.58
CA THR A 110 -5.25 14.13 9.42
C THR A 110 -5.17 12.74 8.80
N TYR A 111 -3.98 12.36 8.31
CA TYR A 111 -3.74 11.01 7.81
C TYR A 111 -3.90 9.93 8.89
N ARG A 112 -3.60 10.24 10.15
CA ARG A 112 -3.78 9.34 11.30
C ARG A 112 -5.26 9.05 11.56
N GLU A 113 -6.13 10.04 11.42
CA GLU A 113 -7.57 9.86 11.56
C GLU A 113 -8.17 9.15 10.35
N PHE A 114 -7.65 9.46 9.16
CA PHE A 114 -8.10 8.90 7.88
C PHE A 114 -7.71 7.44 7.68
N LEU A 115 -6.59 7.02 8.25
CA LEU A 115 -6.19 5.62 8.26
C LEU A 115 -6.75 4.98 9.53
N ASP A 116 -7.04 3.69 9.49
CA ASP A 116 -7.48 3.00 10.71
C ASP A 116 -6.35 2.96 11.76
N ALA A 117 -6.74 2.74 13.02
CA ALA A 117 -5.85 2.76 14.17
C ALA A 117 -4.70 1.74 14.08
N ASP A 118 -4.88 0.69 13.28
CA ASP A 118 -3.94 -0.42 13.18
C ASP A 118 -2.87 -0.19 12.11
N PHE A 119 -3.10 0.68 11.13
CA PHE A 119 -2.20 0.84 9.97
C PHE A 119 -0.72 1.08 10.36
N VAL A 120 -0.45 2.04 11.25
CA VAL A 120 0.93 2.33 11.69
C VAL A 120 1.49 1.20 12.55
N SER A 121 0.65 0.51 13.32
CA SER A 121 1.05 -0.64 14.11
C SER A 121 1.44 -1.82 13.21
N GLU A 122 0.64 -2.12 12.19
CA GLU A 122 0.92 -3.14 11.17
C GLU A 122 2.22 -2.83 10.41
N LEU A 123 2.50 -1.57 10.08
CA LEU A 123 3.78 -1.17 9.48
C LEU A 123 4.98 -1.45 10.40
N ARG A 124 4.83 -1.20 11.71
CA ARG A 124 5.87 -1.50 12.70
C ARG A 124 6.06 -3.01 12.89
N GLU A 125 4.99 -3.79 12.80
CA GLU A 125 5.08 -5.25 12.82
C GLU A 125 5.82 -5.77 11.59
N LEU A 126 5.53 -5.26 10.39
CA LEU A 126 6.29 -5.57 9.18
C LEU A 126 7.77 -5.23 9.35
N GLN A 127 8.09 -4.05 9.90
CA GLN A 127 9.47 -3.67 10.20
C GLN A 127 10.13 -4.65 11.18
N ALA A 128 9.43 -5.07 12.23
CA ALA A 128 9.93 -6.03 13.22
C ALA A 128 10.18 -7.43 12.61
N LEU A 129 9.41 -7.81 11.60
CA LEU A 129 9.64 -9.03 10.80
C LEU A 129 10.81 -8.89 9.79
N GLY A 130 11.37 -7.69 9.67
CA GLY A 130 12.48 -7.38 8.77
C GLY A 130 12.03 -7.05 7.33
N ALA A 131 10.78 -6.66 7.12
CA ALA A 131 10.33 -6.18 5.83
C ALA A 131 11.02 -4.86 5.46
N GLU A 132 11.44 -4.75 4.21
CA GLU A 132 12.09 -3.56 3.66
C GLU A 132 11.16 -2.77 2.73
N ARG A 133 10.20 -3.46 2.10
CA ARG A 133 9.17 -2.83 1.27
C ARG A 133 7.89 -3.66 1.24
N ILE A 134 6.81 -3.01 0.84
CA ILE A 134 5.58 -3.66 0.38
C ILE A 134 5.47 -3.54 -1.14
N VAL A 135 4.96 -4.58 -1.78
CA VAL A 135 4.58 -4.63 -3.18
C VAL A 135 3.09 -4.97 -3.22
N PHE A 136 2.30 -4.19 -3.95
CA PHE A 136 0.86 -4.36 -3.94
C PHE A 136 0.20 -3.98 -5.26
N TRP A 137 -1.01 -4.51 -5.45
CA TRP A 137 -1.93 -4.15 -6.53
C TRP A 137 -3.36 -4.41 -6.07
N PHE A 138 -4.33 -4.06 -6.92
CA PHE A 138 -5.75 -4.20 -6.61
C PHE A 138 -6.45 -5.03 -7.69
N ASP A 139 -7.48 -5.77 -7.28
CA ASP A 139 -8.35 -6.50 -8.21
C ASP A 139 -9.36 -5.55 -8.87
N GLY A 140 -9.45 -5.62 -10.21
CA GLY A 140 -10.31 -4.79 -11.08
C GLY A 140 -11.82 -4.95 -10.89
#